data_AF-A0A520BPZ1-F1
#
_entry.id   AF-A0A520BPZ1-F1
#
_cell.length_a   1.000
_cell.length_b   1.000
_cell.length_c   1.000
_cell.angle_alpha   90.00
_cell.angle_beta   90.00
_cell.angle_gamma   90.00
#
_symmetry.space_group_name_H-M   'P 1'
#
loop_
_entity.id
_entity.type
_entity.pdbx_description
1 polymer ?
#
loop_
_entity_poly.entity_id
_entity_poly.type
_entity_poly.pdbx_seq_one_letter_code
_entity_poly.pdbx_strand_id
1 'polypeptide(L)'
;MNKKTLLAGLAMASLAPMAVDAAEPSLCTRLADEARRAPPATWAQPDPLSAWVKPAQPAKPSPTVTAMANDARWRELLAASESRPMAVQQLADTSVYVVDEVAGTAHCQSLVLVDARPGRPSRQLKPPFDLDGTQLCTTQSAGFARVLGRPAIVVGGAPSMTSPDLRYRMATWTGQAWAQRCSITLRRQTAMTAAQRFCAPGSTVCDAGQPVAQRLAQAYEAGTLDAQAFNAGRKPDAAVAAALNPLLDEPGAIGNMNPPFPMFGAEEQPQDAMRTVFSNAAPSRLPVWVNGRWWLAAVGRSGVGWREGDAVLVALFAPPGRSADGVASYQFVVGPTALRDVTTADDGP
;
A
#
# COMPACT_ATOMS: atom_id res chain seq x y z
N MET A 1 54.72 -69.00 41.93
CA MET A 1 53.67 -68.02 42.29
C MET A 1 54.04 -66.67 41.66
N ASN A 2 53.46 -66.33 40.51
CA ASN A 2 53.72 -65.06 39.81
C ASN A 2 52.42 -64.24 39.75
N LYS A 3 52.40 -63.09 40.43
CA LYS A 3 51.32 -62.10 40.32
C LYS A 3 51.68 -61.10 39.22
N LYS A 4 50.86 -61.05 38.16
CA LYS A 4 50.87 -59.97 37.17
C LYS A 4 49.83 -58.92 37.59
N THR A 5 50.29 -57.70 37.81
CA THR A 5 49.47 -56.52 38.10
C THR A 5 49.16 -55.81 36.78
N LEU A 6 47.87 -55.68 36.45
CA LEU A 6 47.36 -54.93 35.30
C LEU A 6 47.05 -53.49 35.75
N LEU A 7 47.75 -52.50 35.18
CA LEU A 7 47.43 -51.08 35.30
C LEU A 7 46.48 -50.69 34.17
N ALA A 8 45.24 -50.33 34.51
CA ALA A 8 44.29 -49.73 33.60
C ALA A 8 44.45 -48.20 33.63
N GLY A 9 44.90 -47.61 32.51
CA GLY A 9 44.93 -46.16 32.32
C GLY A 9 43.56 -45.65 31.89
N LEU A 10 42.95 -44.77 32.68
CA LEU A 10 41.79 -43.97 32.27
C LEU A 10 42.25 -42.86 31.34
N ALA A 11 41.84 -42.91 30.08
CA ALA A 11 41.92 -41.78 29.15
C ALA A 11 40.72 -40.85 29.38
N MET A 12 40.97 -39.66 29.93
CA MET A 12 39.96 -38.58 29.97
C MET A 12 39.86 -37.94 28.59
N ALA A 13 38.81 -38.29 27.84
CA ALA A 13 38.45 -37.61 26.60
C ALA A 13 37.87 -36.22 26.93
N SER A 14 38.62 -35.18 26.64
CA SER A 14 38.17 -33.79 26.67
C SER A 14 37.14 -33.54 25.57
N LEU A 15 35.86 -33.47 25.94
CA LEU A 15 34.76 -32.99 25.10
C LEU A 15 34.93 -31.49 24.86
N ALA A 16 35.50 -31.12 23.71
CA ALA A 16 35.45 -29.74 23.24
C ALA A 16 33.99 -29.37 22.95
N PRO A 17 33.48 -28.21 23.43
CA PRO A 17 32.16 -27.74 23.05
C PRO A 17 32.16 -27.49 21.55
N MET A 18 31.32 -28.23 20.81
CA MET A 18 31.06 -27.92 19.41
C MET A 18 30.43 -26.54 19.38
N ALA A 19 31.15 -25.56 18.83
CA ALA A 19 30.59 -24.27 18.50
C ALA A 19 29.45 -24.52 17.52
N VAL A 20 28.21 -24.32 17.99
CA VAL A 20 27.05 -24.29 17.12
C VAL A 20 27.22 -23.03 16.29
N ASP A 21 27.63 -23.18 15.02
CA ASP A 21 27.65 -22.08 14.06
C ASP A 21 26.26 -21.44 14.08
N ALA A 22 26.20 -20.21 14.60
CA ALA A 22 24.97 -19.45 14.60
C ALA A 22 24.56 -19.27 13.13
N ALA A 23 23.41 -19.83 12.77
CA ALA A 23 22.89 -19.72 11.40
C ALA A 23 22.89 -18.25 10.97
N GLU A 24 23.42 -17.97 9.77
CA GLU A 24 23.45 -16.61 9.25
C GLU A 24 22.05 -15.98 9.29
N PRO A 25 21.91 -14.72 9.76
CA PRO A 25 20.62 -14.05 9.79
C PRO A 25 19.97 -14.01 8.41
N SER A 26 18.67 -14.26 8.36
CA SER A 26 17.92 -14.20 7.11
C SER A 26 18.00 -12.81 6.46
N LEU A 27 17.76 -12.75 5.14
CA LEU A 27 17.77 -11.50 4.39
C LEU A 27 16.84 -10.44 5.01
N CYS A 28 15.63 -10.85 5.41
CA CYS A 28 14.66 -9.94 6.03
C CYS A 28 15.10 -9.49 7.42
N THR A 29 15.75 -10.35 8.21
CA THR A 29 16.31 -9.97 9.52
C THR A 29 17.34 -8.84 9.36
N ARG A 30 18.28 -8.98 8.43
CA ARG A 30 19.26 -7.93 8.13
C ARG A 30 18.61 -6.65 7.61
N LEU A 31 17.62 -6.78 6.74
CA LEU A 31 16.88 -5.62 6.22
C LEU A 31 16.08 -4.91 7.33
N ALA A 32 15.53 -5.64 8.28
CA ALA A 32 14.85 -5.05 9.45
C ALA A 32 15.84 -4.30 10.36
N ASP A 33 17.06 -4.80 10.52
CA ASP A 33 18.10 -4.09 11.27
C ASP A 33 18.53 -2.79 10.58
N GLU A 34 18.67 -2.82 9.25
CA GLU A 34 18.87 -1.61 8.45
C GLU A 34 17.71 -0.63 8.61
N ALA A 35 16.46 -1.12 8.54
CA ALA A 35 15.27 -0.30 8.74
C ALA A 35 15.25 0.36 10.13
N ARG A 36 15.55 -0.37 11.20
CA ARG A 36 15.60 0.21 12.57
C ARG A 36 16.65 1.31 12.72
N ARG A 37 17.74 1.24 11.94
CA ARG A 37 18.83 2.23 11.97
C ARG A 37 18.62 3.41 11.02
N ALA A 38 17.62 3.34 10.14
CA ALA A 38 17.35 4.39 9.17
C ALA A 38 16.92 5.70 9.85
N PRO A 39 17.32 6.87 9.34
CA PRO A 39 16.83 8.15 9.85
C PRO A 39 15.29 8.24 9.79
N PRO A 40 14.63 8.95 10.73
CA PRO A 40 13.17 9.10 10.71
C PRO A 40 12.60 9.60 9.38
N ALA A 41 13.31 10.52 8.71
CA ALA A 41 12.90 11.09 7.42
C ALA A 41 12.80 10.05 6.28
N THR A 42 13.47 8.90 6.38
CA THR A 42 13.34 7.79 5.42
C THR A 42 11.91 7.27 5.37
N TRP A 43 11.22 7.23 6.52
CA TRP A 43 9.90 6.60 6.64
C TRP A 43 8.76 7.45 6.13
N ALA A 44 9.00 8.75 5.93
CA ALA A 44 8.08 9.66 5.28
C ALA A 44 8.09 9.54 3.73
N GLN A 45 9.05 8.80 3.16
CA GLN A 45 9.16 8.65 1.72
C GLN A 45 8.12 7.66 1.16
N PRO A 46 7.69 7.81 -0.11
CA PRO A 46 6.82 6.84 -0.78
C PRO A 46 7.43 5.43 -0.85
N ASP A 47 8.74 5.34 -1.13
CA ASP A 47 9.52 4.10 -1.15
C ASP A 47 10.68 4.15 -0.14
N PRO A 48 10.40 3.84 1.14
CA PRO A 48 11.39 3.95 2.22
C PRO A 48 12.48 2.87 2.13
N LEU A 49 12.32 1.83 1.31
CA LEU A 49 13.28 0.73 1.18
C LEU A 49 14.23 0.87 -0.01
N SER A 50 14.06 1.89 -0.86
CA SER A 50 14.83 2.12 -2.09
C SER A 50 16.36 2.11 -1.93
N ALA A 51 16.89 2.41 -0.73
CA ALA A 51 18.32 2.31 -0.44
C ALA A 51 18.84 0.86 -0.45
N TRP A 52 18.01 -0.10 0.00
CA TRP A 52 18.39 -1.50 0.19
C TRP A 52 17.71 -2.47 -0.78
N VAL A 53 16.51 -2.13 -1.25
CA VAL A 53 15.73 -2.89 -2.23
C VAL A 53 15.76 -2.11 -3.53
N LYS A 54 16.56 -2.56 -4.49
CA LYS A 54 16.73 -1.89 -5.79
C LYS A 54 16.02 -2.68 -6.87
N PRO A 55 14.88 -2.21 -7.40
CA PRO A 55 14.18 -2.89 -8.48
C PRO A 55 15.10 -3.14 -9.68
N ALA A 56 14.96 -4.31 -10.29
CA ALA A 56 15.62 -4.60 -11.55
C ALA A 56 15.05 -3.68 -12.65
N GLN A 57 15.91 -3.26 -13.56
CA GLN A 57 15.47 -2.52 -14.74
C GLN A 57 14.82 -3.48 -15.75
N PRO A 58 13.95 -2.97 -16.64
CA PRO A 58 13.46 -3.76 -17.77
C PRO A 58 14.61 -4.42 -18.52
N ALA A 59 14.38 -5.64 -19.01
CA ALA A 59 15.41 -6.37 -19.73
C ALA A 59 15.79 -5.60 -21.00
N LYS A 60 17.09 -5.51 -21.29
CA LYS A 60 17.56 -4.88 -22.54
C LYS A 60 17.01 -5.67 -23.74
N PRO A 61 16.57 -5.00 -24.82
CA PRO A 61 16.10 -5.68 -26.02
C PRO A 61 17.12 -6.71 -26.53
N SER A 62 16.65 -7.93 -26.76
CA SER A 62 17.44 -9.03 -27.33
C SER A 62 16.50 -10.02 -28.01
N PRO A 63 16.98 -10.90 -28.90
CA PRO A 63 16.13 -11.92 -29.52
C PRO A 63 15.37 -12.78 -28.52
N THR A 64 15.99 -13.14 -27.38
CA THR A 64 15.33 -13.88 -26.30
C THR A 64 14.23 -13.07 -25.62
N VAL A 65 14.49 -11.80 -25.30
CA VAL A 65 13.50 -10.90 -24.69
C VAL A 65 12.32 -10.65 -25.63
N THR A 66 12.59 -10.38 -26.92
CA THR A 66 11.55 -10.19 -27.94
C THR A 66 10.72 -11.45 -28.14
N ALA A 67 11.35 -12.63 -28.17
CA ALA A 67 10.64 -13.90 -28.27
C ALA A 67 9.71 -14.12 -27.06
N MET A 68 10.20 -13.88 -25.83
CA MET A 68 9.37 -14.03 -24.63
C MET A 68 8.22 -13.02 -24.56
N ALA A 69 8.47 -11.75 -24.91
CA ALA A 69 7.45 -10.69 -24.89
C ALA A 69 6.29 -10.96 -25.86
N ASN A 70 6.50 -11.82 -26.86
CA ASN A 70 5.51 -12.16 -27.88
C ASN A 70 5.05 -13.63 -27.85
N ASP A 71 5.59 -14.45 -26.95
CA ASP A 71 5.29 -15.88 -26.85
C ASP A 71 3.82 -16.10 -26.51
N ALA A 72 3.09 -16.79 -27.40
CA ALA A 72 1.65 -17.03 -27.27
C ALA A 72 1.31 -17.80 -25.99
N ARG A 73 2.17 -18.71 -25.54
CA ARG A 73 1.96 -19.51 -24.33
C ARG A 73 1.92 -18.61 -23.09
N TRP A 74 2.84 -17.67 -22.97
CA TRP A 74 2.88 -16.75 -21.82
C TRP A 74 1.72 -15.76 -21.87
N ARG A 75 1.36 -15.28 -23.07
CA ARG A 75 0.19 -14.43 -23.24
C ARG A 75 -1.09 -15.10 -22.77
N GLU A 76 -1.30 -16.36 -23.15
CA GLU A 76 -2.46 -17.15 -22.72
C GLU A 76 -2.48 -17.32 -21.19
N LEU A 77 -1.36 -17.72 -20.59
CA LEU A 77 -1.27 -17.88 -19.12
C LEU A 77 -1.55 -16.58 -18.36
N LEU A 78 -1.14 -15.43 -18.91
CA LEU A 78 -1.33 -14.12 -18.29
C LEU A 78 -2.66 -13.46 -18.63
N ALA A 79 -3.46 -14.06 -19.53
CA ALA A 79 -4.61 -13.42 -20.17
C ALA A 79 -4.26 -12.02 -20.74
N ALA A 80 -3.04 -11.87 -21.26
CA ALA A 80 -2.51 -10.59 -21.70
C ALA A 80 -3.10 -10.16 -23.05
N SER A 81 -3.19 -8.85 -23.27
CA SER A 81 -3.74 -8.30 -24.52
C SER A 81 -2.85 -8.63 -25.73
N GLU A 82 -3.46 -8.89 -26.89
CA GLU A 82 -2.72 -9.00 -28.16
C GLU A 82 -2.20 -7.66 -28.67
N SER A 83 -2.78 -6.55 -28.20
CA SER A 83 -2.46 -5.21 -28.70
C SER A 83 -1.10 -4.68 -28.28
N ARG A 84 -0.46 -5.29 -27.26
CA ARG A 84 0.78 -4.82 -26.66
C ARG A 84 1.73 -5.98 -26.32
N PRO A 85 3.05 -5.78 -26.42
CA PRO A 85 4.01 -6.77 -25.94
C PRO A 85 3.98 -6.84 -24.41
N MET A 86 4.17 -8.05 -23.87
CA MET A 86 4.28 -8.26 -22.42
C MET A 86 5.58 -7.62 -21.89
N ALA A 87 5.56 -7.16 -20.64
CA ALA A 87 6.75 -6.68 -19.98
C ALA A 87 7.70 -7.84 -19.66
N VAL A 88 9.00 -7.60 -19.81
CA VAL A 88 10.03 -8.61 -19.54
C VAL A 88 11.13 -7.97 -18.70
N GLN A 89 11.40 -8.57 -17.53
CA GLN A 89 12.53 -8.25 -16.67
C GLN A 89 13.47 -9.44 -16.61
N GLN A 90 14.77 -9.18 -16.53
CA GLN A 90 15.78 -10.23 -16.35
C GLN A 90 16.39 -10.09 -14.97
N LEU A 91 16.49 -11.19 -14.24
CA LEU A 91 17.28 -11.22 -13.03
C LEU A 91 18.76 -11.12 -13.43
N ALA A 92 19.42 -10.04 -13.01
CA ALA A 92 20.75 -9.66 -13.46
C ALA A 92 21.73 -10.84 -13.48
N ASP A 93 22.43 -11.01 -14.61
CA ASP A 93 23.46 -12.03 -14.82
C ASP A 93 22.96 -13.49 -14.73
N THR A 94 21.65 -13.73 -14.97
CA THR A 94 21.05 -15.07 -14.97
C THR A 94 20.23 -15.35 -16.23
N SER A 95 19.81 -16.60 -16.42
CA SER A 95 18.83 -16.99 -17.44
C SER A 95 17.37 -16.86 -16.98
N VAL A 96 17.13 -16.22 -15.83
CA VAL A 96 15.81 -16.12 -15.21
C VAL A 96 15.16 -14.79 -15.55
N TYR A 97 13.91 -14.87 -16.02
CA TYR A 97 13.09 -13.75 -16.45
C TYR A 97 11.75 -13.73 -15.70
N VAL A 98 11.22 -12.53 -15.49
CA VAL A 98 9.80 -12.31 -15.20
C VAL A 98 9.19 -11.82 -16.50
N VAL A 99 8.11 -12.49 -16.92
CA VAL A 99 7.22 -11.97 -17.95
C VAL A 99 5.94 -11.59 -17.24
N ASP A 100 5.49 -10.34 -17.42
CA ASP A 100 4.32 -9.82 -16.74
C ASP A 100 3.43 -8.99 -17.66
N GLU A 101 2.18 -8.85 -17.24
CA GLU A 101 1.18 -7.96 -17.82
C GLU A 101 0.51 -7.21 -16.67
N VAL A 102 0.30 -5.91 -16.85
CA VAL A 102 -0.48 -5.08 -15.94
C VAL A 102 -1.74 -4.60 -16.65
N ALA A 103 -2.90 -5.06 -16.19
CA ALA A 103 -4.17 -4.84 -16.86
C ALA A 103 -5.29 -4.38 -15.91
N GLY A 104 -6.38 -3.92 -16.52
CA GLY A 104 -7.57 -3.44 -15.82
C GLY A 104 -7.39 -2.06 -15.18
N THR A 105 -8.50 -1.50 -14.68
CA THR A 105 -8.51 -0.20 -14.01
C THR A 105 -7.84 -0.22 -12.64
N ALA A 106 -7.66 -1.41 -12.08
CA ALA A 106 -6.95 -1.65 -10.82
C ALA A 106 -5.45 -1.89 -10.98
N HIS A 107 -4.94 -1.87 -12.22
CA HIS A 107 -3.55 -2.16 -12.53
C HIS A 107 -3.08 -3.47 -11.88
N CYS A 108 -3.86 -4.54 -12.08
CA CYS A 108 -3.52 -5.85 -11.55
C CYS A 108 -2.44 -6.50 -12.43
N GLN A 109 -1.37 -6.90 -11.77
CA GLN A 109 -0.23 -7.57 -12.34
C GLN A 109 -0.46 -9.08 -12.33
N SER A 110 -0.35 -9.69 -13.50
CA SER A 110 -0.18 -11.14 -13.68
C SER A 110 1.26 -11.39 -14.09
N LEU A 111 1.90 -12.45 -13.60
CA LEU A 111 3.27 -12.76 -13.97
C LEU A 111 3.57 -14.25 -14.06
N VAL A 112 4.61 -14.57 -14.81
CA VAL A 112 5.22 -15.90 -14.92
C VAL A 112 6.74 -15.77 -14.84
N LEU A 113 7.37 -16.67 -14.08
CA LEU A 113 8.82 -16.80 -14.04
C LEU A 113 9.29 -17.79 -15.10
N VAL A 114 10.34 -17.43 -15.83
CA VAL A 114 10.81 -18.19 -16.98
C VAL A 114 12.33 -18.38 -16.91
N ASP A 115 12.81 -19.59 -17.13
CA ASP A 115 14.21 -19.87 -17.46
C ASP A 115 14.34 -19.94 -18.98
N ALA A 116 15.09 -19.02 -19.57
CA ALA A 116 15.30 -18.93 -21.01
C ALA A 116 16.78 -18.77 -21.34
N ARG A 117 17.27 -19.60 -22.27
CA ARG A 117 18.64 -19.58 -22.76
C ARG A 117 18.65 -19.52 -24.30
N PRO A 118 19.61 -18.83 -24.93
CA PRO A 118 19.74 -18.83 -26.38
C PRO A 118 19.76 -20.26 -26.95
N GLY A 119 18.95 -20.51 -27.96
CA GLY A 119 18.87 -21.81 -28.65
C GLY A 119 18.19 -22.94 -27.87
N ARG A 120 17.59 -22.68 -26.70
CA ARG A 120 16.83 -23.67 -25.93
C ARG A 120 15.38 -23.22 -25.73
N PRO A 121 14.42 -24.16 -25.73
CA PRO A 121 13.04 -23.83 -25.34
C PRO A 121 13.00 -23.23 -23.94
N SER A 122 12.23 -22.16 -23.76
CA SER A 122 12.00 -21.53 -22.47
C SER A 122 11.11 -22.41 -21.58
N ARG A 123 11.43 -22.45 -20.28
CA ARG A 123 10.74 -23.27 -19.28
C ARG A 123 10.17 -22.39 -18.17
N GLN A 124 8.91 -22.63 -17.80
CA GLN A 124 8.31 -21.99 -16.64
C GLN A 124 8.99 -22.43 -15.35
N LEU A 125 9.26 -21.48 -14.45
CA LEU A 125 9.74 -21.73 -13.10
C LEU A 125 8.59 -21.56 -12.10
N LYS A 126 8.59 -22.38 -11.05
CA LYS A 126 7.66 -22.21 -9.93
C LYS A 126 8.04 -20.94 -9.16
N PRO A 127 7.10 -20.02 -8.87
CA PRO A 127 7.37 -18.89 -7.99
C PRO A 127 7.67 -19.37 -6.57
N PRO A 128 8.53 -18.66 -5.81
CA PRO A 128 8.82 -19.02 -4.42
C PRO A 128 7.66 -18.77 -3.46
N PHE A 129 6.63 -18.07 -3.93
CA PHE A 129 5.45 -17.71 -3.17
C PHE A 129 4.22 -18.15 -3.93
N ASP A 130 3.20 -18.55 -3.20
CA ASP A 130 1.85 -18.64 -3.76
C ASP A 130 1.37 -17.23 -4.09
N LEU A 131 1.14 -16.98 -5.38
CA LEU A 131 0.66 -15.71 -5.91
C LEU A 131 -0.84 -15.76 -6.23
N ASP A 132 -1.46 -16.94 -6.27
CA ASP A 132 -2.85 -17.11 -6.72
C ASP A 132 -3.85 -16.49 -5.72
N GLY A 133 -3.44 -16.35 -4.46
CA GLY A 133 -4.18 -15.61 -3.42
C GLY A 133 -3.69 -14.18 -3.17
N THR A 134 -2.64 -13.73 -3.86
CA THR A 134 -2.06 -12.38 -3.66
C THR A 134 -2.57 -11.45 -4.74
N GLN A 135 -3.42 -10.49 -4.37
CA GLN A 135 -3.87 -9.45 -5.30
C GLN A 135 -2.75 -8.44 -5.57
N LEU A 136 -1.96 -8.69 -6.61
CA LEU A 136 -0.90 -7.79 -7.10
C LEU A 136 -1.49 -6.62 -7.90
N CYS A 137 -2.42 -5.88 -7.30
CA CYS A 137 -3.05 -4.71 -7.92
C CYS A 137 -2.42 -3.42 -7.40
N THR A 138 -3.01 -2.26 -7.72
CA THR A 138 -2.48 -0.89 -7.51
C THR A 138 -1.44 -0.67 -6.38
N THR A 139 -1.60 -1.26 -5.18
CA THR A 139 -0.66 -1.08 -4.05
C THR A 139 0.40 -2.15 -3.86
N GLN A 140 0.35 -3.27 -4.58
CA GLN A 140 1.26 -4.39 -4.48
C GLN A 140 1.76 -4.80 -5.85
N SER A 141 3.05 -5.10 -5.94
CA SER A 141 3.64 -5.65 -7.15
C SER A 141 4.65 -6.73 -6.81
N ALA A 142 5.03 -7.47 -7.83
CA ALA A 142 6.07 -8.46 -7.78
C ALA A 142 7.08 -8.21 -8.90
N GLY A 143 8.35 -8.38 -8.60
CA GLY A 143 9.40 -8.17 -9.59
C GLY A 143 10.76 -8.58 -9.07
N PHE A 144 11.75 -8.53 -9.96
CA PHE A 144 13.13 -8.74 -9.53
C PHE A 144 13.68 -7.49 -8.87
N ALA A 145 14.54 -7.71 -7.88
CA ALA A 145 15.28 -6.67 -7.22
C ALA A 145 16.64 -7.18 -6.74
N ARG A 146 17.52 -6.25 -6.38
CA ARG A 146 18.66 -6.52 -5.52
C ARG A 146 18.31 -6.08 -4.11
N VAL A 147 18.24 -7.03 -3.17
CA VAL A 147 18.02 -6.75 -1.74
C VAL A 147 19.33 -6.92 -1.00
N LEU A 148 19.85 -5.84 -0.42
CA LEU A 148 21.19 -5.82 0.20
C LEU A 148 22.26 -6.37 -0.75
N GLY A 149 22.14 -6.00 -2.04
CA GLY A 149 23.05 -6.45 -3.11
C GLY A 149 22.79 -7.85 -3.66
N ARG A 150 21.91 -8.66 -3.04
CA ARG A 150 21.64 -10.03 -3.46
C ARG A 150 20.46 -10.10 -4.45
N PRO A 151 20.56 -10.88 -5.55
CA PRO A 151 19.47 -11.05 -6.50
C PRO A 151 18.29 -11.77 -5.83
N ALA A 152 17.12 -11.17 -5.91
CA ALA A 152 15.91 -11.70 -5.30
C ALA A 152 14.69 -11.40 -6.18
N ILE A 153 13.62 -12.17 -5.96
CA ILE A 153 12.27 -11.74 -6.28
C ILE A 153 11.65 -11.15 -5.02
N VAL A 154 11.00 -10.00 -5.19
CA VAL A 154 10.31 -9.28 -4.12
C VAL A 154 8.84 -9.17 -4.52
N VAL A 155 7.96 -9.48 -3.57
CA VAL A 155 6.51 -9.36 -3.71
C VAL A 155 6.01 -8.51 -2.55
N GLY A 156 5.34 -7.41 -2.82
CA GLY A 156 4.81 -6.60 -1.72
C GLY A 156 4.44 -5.18 -2.08
N GLY A 157 4.17 -4.42 -1.02
CA GLY A 157 3.68 -3.05 -1.07
C GLY A 157 2.71 -2.81 0.08
N ALA A 158 1.78 -1.87 -0.08
CA ALA A 158 0.77 -1.59 0.93
C ALA A 158 -0.39 -2.61 0.82
N PRO A 159 -0.98 -3.09 1.93
CA PRO A 159 -2.09 -4.05 1.90
C PRO A 159 -3.39 -3.43 1.35
N SER A 160 -3.52 -2.10 1.38
CA SER A 160 -4.61 -1.34 0.76
C SER A 160 -4.12 0.05 0.35
N MET A 161 -4.92 0.79 -0.42
CA MET A 161 -4.65 2.17 -0.84
C MET A 161 -4.48 3.14 0.34
N THR A 162 -5.16 2.87 1.45
CA THR A 162 -5.19 3.72 2.65
C THR A 162 -4.25 3.25 3.74
N SER A 163 -3.71 2.03 3.64
CA SER A 163 -2.82 1.51 4.65
C SER A 163 -1.45 2.18 4.57
N PRO A 164 -0.95 2.75 5.67
CA PRO A 164 0.42 3.24 5.72
C PRO A 164 1.41 2.09 5.87
N ASP A 165 0.97 0.88 6.21
CA ASP A 165 1.89 -0.22 6.45
C ASP A 165 2.39 -0.82 5.13
N LEU A 166 3.60 -1.37 5.16
CA LEU A 166 4.18 -2.06 4.01
C LEU A 166 4.48 -3.50 4.39
N ARG A 167 4.16 -4.42 3.48
CA ARG A 167 4.48 -5.84 3.62
C ARG A 167 5.21 -6.32 2.38
N TYR A 168 6.39 -6.90 2.59
CA TYR A 168 7.18 -7.50 1.53
C TYR A 168 7.53 -8.95 1.85
N ARG A 169 7.57 -9.77 0.82
CA ARG A 169 8.07 -11.15 0.81
C ARG A 169 9.23 -11.21 -0.16
N MET A 170 10.31 -11.88 0.22
CA MET A 170 11.55 -11.89 -0.53
C MET A 170 12.12 -13.29 -0.60
N ALA A 171 12.59 -13.69 -1.78
CA ALA A 171 13.28 -14.96 -1.97
C ALA A 171 14.53 -14.72 -2.83
N THR A 172 15.67 -15.16 -2.34
CA THR A 172 16.96 -15.00 -3.03
C THR A 172 17.16 -16.09 -4.08
N TRP A 173 17.82 -15.75 -5.18
CA TRP A 173 18.22 -16.71 -6.19
C TRP A 173 19.60 -17.29 -5.87
N THR A 174 19.73 -18.62 -5.84
CA THR A 174 21.00 -19.30 -5.57
C THR A 174 21.81 -19.63 -6.82
N GLY A 175 21.30 -19.29 -8.01
CA GLY A 175 21.84 -19.74 -9.29
C GLY A 175 21.06 -20.92 -9.87
N GLN A 176 20.36 -21.70 -9.03
CA GLN A 176 19.59 -22.88 -9.45
C GLN A 176 18.15 -22.86 -8.98
N ALA A 177 17.89 -22.31 -7.80
CA ALA A 177 16.56 -22.29 -7.19
C ALA A 177 16.37 -21.04 -6.31
N TRP A 178 15.12 -20.83 -5.90
CA TRP A 178 14.78 -19.84 -4.90
C TRP A 178 15.07 -20.38 -3.49
N ALA A 179 15.70 -19.56 -2.65
CA ALA A 179 16.04 -19.88 -1.26
C ALA A 179 15.84 -18.68 -0.34
N GLN A 180 15.92 -18.93 0.99
CA GLN A 180 15.81 -17.91 2.03
C GLN A 180 14.55 -17.06 1.87
N ARG A 181 13.39 -17.74 1.83
CA ARG A 181 12.10 -17.09 1.78
C ARG A 181 11.82 -16.44 3.12
N CYS A 182 11.51 -15.18 3.11
CA CYS A 182 11.18 -14.45 4.33
C CYS A 182 10.22 -13.31 4.00
N SER A 183 9.58 -12.78 5.04
CA SER A 183 8.75 -11.60 4.97
C SER A 183 9.21 -10.54 5.96
N ILE A 184 8.92 -9.29 5.61
CA ILE A 184 9.11 -8.11 6.44
C ILE A 184 7.83 -7.28 6.40
N THR A 185 7.35 -6.89 7.57
CA THR A 185 6.25 -5.95 7.72
C THR A 185 6.79 -4.71 8.42
N LEU A 186 6.55 -3.56 7.80
CA LEU A 186 6.92 -2.24 8.29
C LEU A 186 5.64 -1.52 8.69
N ARG A 187 5.43 -1.30 9.98
CA ARG A 187 4.31 -0.45 10.41
C ARG A 187 4.77 0.99 10.50
N ARG A 188 4.06 1.88 9.83
CA ARG A 188 4.42 3.31 9.81
C ARG A 188 3.46 4.11 10.68
N GLN A 189 4.00 5.08 11.40
CA GLN A 189 3.20 6.12 12.04
C GLN A 189 2.73 7.09 10.96
N THR A 190 1.50 7.58 11.08
CA THR A 190 0.95 8.61 10.19
C THR A 190 0.68 9.88 10.97
N ALA A 191 0.68 11.00 10.24
CA ALA A 191 0.14 12.25 10.72
C ALA A 191 -0.87 12.79 9.72
N MET A 192 -1.86 13.48 10.24
CA MET A 192 -2.85 14.21 9.47
C MET A 192 -2.49 15.70 9.50
N THR A 193 -2.28 16.30 8.34
CA THR A 193 -1.97 17.72 8.19
C THR A 193 -3.04 18.42 7.36
N ALA A 194 -3.50 19.58 7.83
CA ALA A 194 -4.37 20.43 7.02
C ALA A 194 -3.61 20.91 5.78
N ALA A 195 -4.12 20.60 4.59
CA ALA A 195 -3.50 20.95 3.32
C ALA A 195 -4.18 22.16 2.67
N GLN A 196 -5.52 22.11 2.56
CA GLN A 196 -6.29 23.16 1.89
C GLN A 196 -7.62 23.40 2.61
N ARG A 197 -8.12 24.62 2.45
CA ARG A 197 -9.41 25.08 2.96
C ARG A 197 -10.07 25.92 1.88
N PHE A 198 -11.33 25.63 1.57
CA PHE A 198 -12.11 26.36 0.57
C PHE A 198 -13.37 26.91 1.22
N CYS A 199 -13.65 28.19 0.99
CA CYS A 199 -14.78 28.88 1.59
C CYS A 199 -15.65 29.47 0.49
N ALA A 200 -16.96 29.21 0.53
CA ALA A 200 -17.88 29.94 -0.33
C ALA A 200 -17.83 31.45 0.00
N PRO A 201 -17.99 32.35 -0.99
CA PRO A 201 -18.06 33.79 -0.72
C PRO A 201 -19.12 34.11 0.34
N GLY A 202 -18.75 34.89 1.36
CA GLY A 202 -19.64 35.26 2.47
C GLY A 202 -19.92 34.16 3.50
N SER A 203 -19.27 33.00 3.41
CA SER A 203 -19.46 31.89 4.35
C SER A 203 -18.87 32.20 5.72
N THR A 204 -19.74 32.32 6.73
CA THR A 204 -19.35 32.53 8.13
C THR A 204 -18.95 31.23 8.86
N VAL A 205 -19.17 30.07 8.25
CA VAL A 205 -18.87 28.76 8.86
C VAL A 205 -17.45 28.29 8.57
N CYS A 206 -16.71 28.94 7.67
CA CYS A 206 -15.40 28.43 7.24
C CYS A 206 -14.34 28.41 8.36
N ASP A 207 -14.26 29.45 9.18
CA ASP A 207 -13.30 29.46 10.30
C ASP A 207 -13.81 28.60 11.47
N ALA A 208 -15.09 28.71 11.82
CA ALA A 208 -15.70 27.95 12.91
C ALA A 208 -15.78 26.44 12.62
N GLY A 209 -15.85 26.06 11.34
CA GLY A 209 -15.98 24.68 10.89
C GLY A 209 -14.66 23.91 10.84
N GLN A 210 -13.52 24.59 10.69
CA GLN A 210 -12.21 23.95 10.59
C GLN A 210 -11.87 22.99 11.75
N PRO A 211 -11.99 23.37 13.04
CA PRO A 211 -11.71 22.44 14.14
C PRO A 211 -12.71 21.27 14.19
N VAL A 212 -13.94 21.45 13.70
CA VAL A 212 -14.92 20.37 13.59
C VAL A 212 -14.51 19.42 12.46
N ALA A 213 -14.12 19.97 11.31
CA ALA A 213 -13.65 19.19 10.17
C ALA A 213 -12.40 18.37 10.48
N GLN A 214 -11.42 18.94 11.20
CA GLN A 214 -10.24 18.20 11.62
C GLN A 214 -10.60 17.03 12.53
N ARG A 215 -11.48 17.23 13.52
CA ARG A 215 -11.92 16.13 14.39
C ARG A 215 -12.68 15.06 13.59
N LEU A 216 -13.55 15.46 12.66
CA LEU A 216 -14.28 14.52 11.79
C LEU A 216 -13.32 13.66 10.96
N ALA A 217 -12.33 14.29 10.34
CA ALA A 217 -11.32 13.59 9.56
C ALA A 217 -10.56 12.58 10.44
N GLN A 218 -10.14 12.99 11.64
CA GLN A 218 -9.45 12.10 12.59
C GLN A 218 -10.31 10.90 13.01
N ALA A 219 -11.58 11.11 13.32
CA ALA A 219 -12.47 10.01 13.71
C ALA A 219 -12.85 9.10 12.55
N TYR A 220 -12.97 9.65 11.33
CA TYR A 220 -13.15 8.86 10.12
C TYR A 220 -11.96 7.92 9.91
N GLU A 221 -10.74 8.44 9.99
CA GLU A 221 -9.50 7.64 9.87
C GLU A 221 -9.36 6.58 10.96
N ALA A 222 -9.78 6.89 12.19
CA ALA A 222 -9.74 5.94 13.29
C ALA A 222 -10.87 4.89 13.24
N GLY A 223 -11.85 5.02 12.34
CA GLY A 223 -13.04 4.18 12.32
C GLY A 223 -13.95 4.39 13.54
N THR A 224 -13.87 5.55 14.19
CA THR A 224 -14.63 5.89 15.42
C THR A 224 -15.65 7.01 15.18
N LEU A 225 -16.10 7.18 13.94
CA LEU A 225 -17.05 8.23 13.59
C LEU A 225 -18.43 7.94 14.19
N ASP A 226 -18.83 8.72 15.20
CA ASP A 226 -20.15 8.66 15.83
C ASP A 226 -20.80 10.05 15.89
N ALA A 227 -21.91 10.22 15.19
CA ALA A 227 -22.62 11.49 15.13
C ALA A 227 -23.09 12.00 16.51
N GLN A 228 -23.40 11.12 17.47
CA GLN A 228 -23.85 11.56 18.80
C GLN A 228 -22.69 12.10 19.65
N ALA A 229 -21.56 11.40 19.68
CA ALA A 229 -20.35 11.85 20.35
C ALA A 229 -19.86 13.21 19.82
N PHE A 230 -19.87 13.41 18.50
CA PHE A 230 -19.37 14.63 17.87
C PHE A 230 -20.13 15.90 18.25
N ASN A 231 -21.43 15.78 18.46
CA ASN A 231 -22.32 16.90 18.72
C ASN A 231 -22.50 17.19 20.22
N ALA A 232 -21.67 16.60 21.09
CA ALA A 232 -21.78 16.69 22.54
C ALA A 232 -23.18 16.29 23.04
N GLY A 233 -23.75 15.23 22.45
CA GLY A 233 -25.09 14.74 22.78
C GLY A 233 -26.25 15.55 22.21
N ARG A 234 -25.99 16.69 21.54
CA ARG A 234 -27.04 17.42 20.82
C ARG A 234 -27.59 16.57 19.68
N LYS A 235 -28.89 16.67 19.44
CA LYS A 235 -29.57 16.03 18.31
C LYS A 235 -30.36 17.08 17.54
N PRO A 236 -30.37 17.05 16.20
CA PRO A 236 -31.27 17.88 15.44
C PRO A 236 -32.73 17.52 15.80
N ASP A 237 -33.61 18.52 15.81
CA ASP A 237 -35.05 18.26 15.86
C ASP A 237 -35.52 17.54 14.59
N ALA A 238 -36.77 17.07 14.57
CA ALA A 238 -37.30 16.29 13.45
C ALA A 238 -37.29 17.06 12.12
N ALA A 239 -37.51 18.38 12.13
CA ALA A 239 -37.55 19.20 10.92
C ALA A 239 -36.14 19.39 10.36
N VAL A 240 -35.17 19.69 11.21
CA VAL A 240 -33.76 19.81 10.84
C VAL A 240 -33.19 18.46 10.40
N ALA A 241 -33.51 17.38 11.12
CA ALA A 241 -33.10 16.03 10.75
C ALA A 241 -33.65 15.65 9.37
N ALA A 242 -34.93 15.93 9.10
CA ALA A 242 -35.54 15.70 7.79
C ALA A 242 -34.88 16.53 6.69
N ALA A 243 -34.54 17.80 6.98
CA ALA A 243 -33.84 18.67 6.04
C ALA A 243 -32.38 18.24 5.77
N LEU A 244 -31.70 17.64 6.74
CA LEU A 244 -30.29 17.21 6.63
C LEU A 244 -30.10 15.78 6.12
N ASN A 245 -31.18 15.10 5.74
CA ASN A 245 -31.16 13.72 5.27
C ASN A 245 -31.14 13.59 3.72
N PRO A 246 -30.66 14.56 2.91
CA PRO A 246 -31.14 14.74 1.53
C PRO A 246 -31.05 13.49 0.66
N LEU A 247 -32.12 13.37 -0.14
CA LEU A 247 -32.40 12.44 -1.23
C LEU A 247 -31.13 12.07 -2.00
N LEU A 248 -30.78 10.79 -1.93
CA LEU A 248 -29.56 10.19 -2.46
C LEU A 248 -29.53 10.05 -4.00
N ASP A 249 -30.62 10.42 -4.67
CA ASP A 249 -30.90 9.98 -6.04
C ASP A 249 -30.91 11.11 -7.09
N GLU A 250 -30.58 12.36 -6.72
CA GLU A 250 -30.43 13.44 -7.71
C GLU A 250 -29.03 13.47 -8.34
N PRO A 251 -28.91 13.65 -9.68
CA PRO A 251 -27.62 13.79 -10.34
C PRO A 251 -26.74 14.87 -9.71
N GLY A 252 -25.53 14.48 -9.30
CA GLY A 252 -24.57 15.39 -8.68
C GLY A 252 -24.79 15.63 -7.18
N ALA A 253 -25.80 15.02 -6.54
CA ALA A 253 -25.92 15.00 -5.09
C ALA A 253 -24.70 14.30 -4.45
N ILE A 254 -24.46 14.57 -3.16
CA ILE A 254 -23.43 13.87 -2.37
C ILE A 254 -23.69 12.34 -2.37
N GLY A 255 -24.94 11.91 -2.67
CA GLY A 255 -25.39 10.52 -2.90
C GLY A 255 -24.81 9.82 -4.13
N ASN A 256 -24.42 10.59 -5.15
CA ASN A 256 -23.95 10.05 -6.42
C ASN A 256 -22.60 9.33 -6.26
N MET A 257 -22.29 8.40 -7.16
CA MET A 257 -20.93 7.88 -7.31
C MET A 257 -19.99 9.05 -7.63
N ASN A 258 -18.90 9.18 -6.88
CA ASN A 258 -17.86 10.19 -7.04
C ASN A 258 -18.39 11.62 -6.92
N PRO A 259 -19.00 12.00 -5.78
CA PRO A 259 -19.53 13.34 -5.64
C PRO A 259 -18.38 14.36 -5.70
N PRO A 260 -18.56 15.48 -6.42
CA PRO A 260 -17.53 16.49 -6.54
C PRO A 260 -17.22 17.09 -5.16
N PHE A 261 -15.94 17.31 -4.88
CA PHE A 261 -15.52 18.05 -3.69
C PHE A 261 -15.67 19.55 -3.95
N PRO A 262 -16.44 20.31 -3.15
CA PRO A 262 -16.60 21.75 -3.38
C PRO A 262 -15.29 22.49 -3.08
N MET A 263 -14.76 23.26 -4.04
CA MET A 263 -13.45 23.96 -3.91
C MET A 263 -13.52 25.47 -4.18
N PHE A 264 -14.68 26.09 -3.93
CA PHE A 264 -14.99 27.52 -4.11
C PHE A 264 -13.81 28.45 -4.47
N GLY A 265 -13.76 28.94 -5.71
CA GLY A 265 -12.75 29.91 -6.14
C GLY A 265 -11.36 29.33 -6.42
N ALA A 266 -11.15 28.02 -6.33
CA ALA A 266 -9.96 27.37 -6.88
C ALA A 266 -9.99 27.47 -8.41
N GLU A 267 -8.94 28.06 -9.01
CA GLU A 267 -8.81 28.16 -10.46
C GLU A 267 -8.89 26.77 -11.13
N GLU A 268 -9.59 26.70 -12.26
CA GLU A 268 -9.77 25.54 -13.13
C GLU A 268 -8.46 25.13 -13.85
N GLN A 269 -7.32 25.03 -13.15
CA GLN A 269 -6.28 24.13 -13.66
C GLN A 269 -6.89 22.73 -13.77
N PRO A 270 -6.46 21.86 -14.71
CA PRO A 270 -6.94 20.48 -14.74
C PRO A 270 -6.54 19.80 -13.42
N GLN A 271 -7.44 19.87 -12.45
CA GLN A 271 -7.17 19.42 -11.09
C GLN A 271 -7.24 17.90 -11.09
N ASP A 272 -6.21 17.28 -10.51
CA ASP A 272 -6.14 15.84 -10.37
C ASP A 272 -7.42 15.32 -9.69
N ALA A 273 -8.23 14.56 -10.44
CA ALA A 273 -9.50 14.03 -9.94
C ALA A 273 -9.33 13.18 -8.68
N MET A 274 -8.13 12.61 -8.44
CA MET A 274 -7.81 11.89 -7.20
C MET A 274 -7.79 12.80 -5.96
N ARG A 275 -7.75 14.12 -6.13
CA ARG A 275 -7.68 15.12 -5.06
C ARG A 275 -8.98 15.92 -4.89
N THR A 276 -9.85 15.90 -5.89
CA THR A 276 -10.99 16.84 -6.02
C THR A 276 -12.36 16.17 -6.03
N VAL A 277 -12.38 14.87 -5.75
CA VAL A 277 -13.57 14.04 -5.76
C VAL A 277 -13.51 13.11 -4.55
N PHE A 278 -14.66 12.81 -3.94
CA PHE A 278 -14.72 11.76 -2.93
C PHE A 278 -14.67 10.38 -3.61
N SER A 279 -13.86 9.48 -3.08
CA SER A 279 -13.89 8.08 -3.50
C SER A 279 -15.28 7.46 -3.26
N ASN A 280 -15.64 6.46 -4.08
CA ASN A 280 -16.84 5.63 -3.90
C ASN A 280 -16.77 4.68 -2.70
N ALA A 281 -15.64 4.63 -1.98
CA ALA A 281 -15.44 3.83 -0.77
C ALA A 281 -16.24 4.36 0.45
N ALA A 282 -17.52 4.69 0.24
CA ALA A 282 -18.52 5.11 1.22
C ALA A 282 -18.14 6.37 2.03
N PRO A 283 -18.28 7.59 1.47
CA PRO A 283 -18.22 8.81 2.26
C PRO A 283 -19.33 8.79 3.33
N SER A 284 -18.93 9.03 4.58
CA SER A 284 -19.85 9.13 5.71
C SER A 284 -20.50 10.49 5.75
N ARG A 285 -21.76 10.52 6.20
CA ARG A 285 -22.56 11.74 6.29
C ARG A 285 -23.21 11.83 7.64
N LEU A 286 -23.15 13.01 8.23
CA LEU A 286 -23.71 13.21 9.56
C LEU A 286 -24.07 14.67 9.79
N PRO A 287 -25.13 14.94 10.57
CA PRO A 287 -25.42 16.28 11.04
C PRO A 287 -24.32 16.73 12.00
N VAL A 288 -23.87 17.98 11.86
CA VAL A 288 -22.89 18.60 12.74
C VAL A 288 -23.35 19.97 13.22
N TRP A 289 -23.14 20.24 14.51
CA TRP A 289 -23.47 21.52 15.13
C TRP A 289 -22.25 22.45 15.12
N VAL A 290 -22.32 23.53 14.33
CA VAL A 290 -21.23 24.51 14.19
C VAL A 290 -21.80 25.90 14.37
N ASN A 291 -21.22 26.66 15.29
CA ASN A 291 -21.56 28.06 15.56
C ASN A 291 -23.08 28.32 15.73
N GLY A 292 -23.76 27.49 16.53
CA GLY A 292 -25.18 27.68 16.83
C GLY A 292 -26.15 27.21 15.74
N ARG A 293 -25.67 26.48 14.72
CA ARG A 293 -26.49 25.99 13.60
C ARG A 293 -26.12 24.56 13.22
N TRP A 294 -27.11 23.81 12.75
CA TRP A 294 -26.92 22.48 12.17
C TRP A 294 -26.53 22.55 10.69
N TRP A 295 -25.55 21.73 10.32
CA TRP A 295 -25.02 21.56 8.97
C TRP A 295 -24.97 20.08 8.62
N LEU A 296 -24.95 19.75 7.34
CA LEU A 296 -24.61 18.40 6.88
C LEU A 296 -23.10 18.35 6.64
N ALA A 297 -22.39 17.43 7.30
CA ALA A 297 -21.01 17.13 6.97
C ALA A 297 -20.95 15.88 6.09
N ALA A 298 -20.15 15.93 5.04
CA ALA A 298 -19.67 14.75 4.31
C ALA A 298 -18.17 14.59 4.60
N VAL A 299 -17.76 13.38 4.98
CA VAL A 299 -16.36 13.02 5.24
C VAL A 299 -16.01 11.72 4.53
N GLY A 300 -14.89 11.70 3.83
CA GLY A 300 -14.43 10.52 3.09
C GLY A 300 -13.03 10.70 2.53
N ARG A 301 -12.44 9.64 1.98
CA ARG A 301 -11.18 9.75 1.23
C ARG A 301 -11.38 10.49 -0.09
N SER A 302 -10.37 11.25 -0.49
CA SER A 302 -10.27 11.71 -1.88
C SER A 302 -10.08 10.51 -2.80
N GLY A 303 -10.50 10.60 -4.06
CA GLY A 303 -10.28 9.51 -5.01
C GLY A 303 -11.26 9.46 -6.17
N VAL A 304 -11.04 8.51 -7.07
CA VAL A 304 -11.87 8.30 -8.27
C VAL A 304 -12.31 6.85 -8.33
N GLY A 305 -13.62 6.65 -8.43
CA GLY A 305 -14.20 5.31 -8.39
C GLY A 305 -13.91 4.69 -7.03
N TRP A 306 -13.49 3.43 -7.04
CA TRP A 306 -13.11 2.69 -5.83
C TRP A 306 -11.68 3.02 -5.34
N ARG A 307 -10.91 3.84 -6.08
CA ARG A 307 -9.54 4.20 -5.70
C ARG A 307 -9.58 5.28 -4.64
N GLU A 308 -8.84 5.09 -3.56
CA GLU A 308 -8.71 6.07 -2.48
C GLU A 308 -7.33 6.75 -2.56
N GLY A 309 -7.29 8.04 -2.25
CA GLY A 309 -6.09 8.86 -2.15
C GLY A 309 -5.61 9.02 -0.71
N ASP A 310 -4.55 9.79 -0.56
CA ASP A 310 -3.90 10.07 0.72
C ASP A 310 -4.61 11.16 1.55
N ALA A 311 -5.58 11.87 0.96
CA ALA A 311 -6.32 12.92 1.65
C ALA A 311 -7.68 12.45 2.17
N VAL A 312 -8.04 12.97 3.34
CA VAL A 312 -9.40 12.97 3.88
C VAL A 312 -10.03 14.31 3.54
N LEU A 313 -11.17 14.25 2.87
CA LEU A 313 -11.99 15.38 2.48
C LEU A 313 -13.11 15.54 3.49
N VAL A 314 -13.35 16.78 3.90
CA VAL A 314 -14.51 17.15 4.71
C VAL A 314 -15.21 18.33 4.05
N ALA A 315 -16.49 18.20 3.76
CA ALA A 315 -17.31 19.29 3.21
C ALA A 315 -18.51 19.54 4.12
N LEU A 316 -18.85 20.82 4.29
CA LEU A 316 -20.01 21.29 5.04
C LEU A 316 -21.03 21.89 4.07
N PHE A 317 -22.28 21.48 4.23
CA PHE A 317 -23.41 21.91 3.42
C PHE A 317 -24.50 22.53 4.30
N ALA A 318 -25.05 23.66 3.85
CA ALA A 318 -26.23 24.24 4.48
C ALA A 318 -27.43 23.31 4.26
N PRO A 319 -28.38 23.20 5.21
CA PRO A 319 -29.67 22.55 4.93
C PRO A 319 -30.29 23.12 3.63
N PRO A 320 -30.80 22.30 2.71
CA PRO A 320 -31.08 20.86 2.84
C PRO A 320 -29.91 19.91 2.51
N GLY A 321 -28.70 20.41 2.25
CA GLY A 321 -27.52 19.56 2.07
C GLY A 321 -27.30 19.05 0.64
N ARG A 322 -27.81 19.76 -0.39
CA ARG A 322 -27.48 19.46 -1.79
C ARG A 322 -26.04 19.87 -2.09
N SER A 323 -25.44 19.31 -3.14
CA SER A 323 -24.06 19.67 -3.51
C SER A 323 -23.89 21.15 -3.82
N ALA A 324 -24.92 21.80 -4.40
CA ALA A 324 -24.95 23.24 -4.63
C ALA A 324 -25.01 24.06 -3.33
N ASP A 325 -25.39 23.45 -2.21
CA ASP A 325 -25.50 24.10 -0.89
C ASP A 325 -24.18 23.99 -0.08
N GLY A 326 -23.08 23.58 -0.73
CA GLY A 326 -21.77 23.55 -0.09
C GLY A 326 -21.34 24.97 0.33
N VAL A 327 -20.79 25.09 1.54
CA VAL A 327 -20.41 26.40 2.11
C VAL A 327 -18.97 26.47 2.59
N ALA A 328 -18.37 25.33 2.89
CA ALA A 328 -16.97 25.22 3.28
C ALA A 328 -16.47 23.80 3.05
N SER A 329 -15.19 23.66 2.74
CA SER A 329 -14.54 22.35 2.63
C SER A 329 -13.08 22.41 3.06
N TYR A 330 -12.56 21.26 3.47
CA TYR A 330 -11.25 21.10 4.08
C TYR A 330 -10.62 19.80 3.58
N GLN A 331 -9.35 19.90 3.22
CA GLN A 331 -8.54 18.75 2.81
C GLN A 331 -7.46 18.51 3.86
N PHE A 332 -7.38 17.28 4.34
CA PHE A 332 -6.37 16.84 5.29
C PHE A 332 -5.55 15.70 4.67
N VAL A 333 -4.27 15.91 4.45
CA VAL A 333 -3.38 14.86 3.92
C VAL A 333 -2.96 13.95 5.08
N VAL A 334 -3.08 12.64 4.88
CA VAL A 334 -2.64 11.60 5.80
C VAL A 334 -1.41 10.93 5.21
N GLY A 335 -0.25 11.23 5.79
CA GLY A 335 1.03 10.73 5.30
C GLY A 335 1.83 9.99 6.38
N PRO A 336 2.72 9.06 6.00
CA PRO A 336 3.64 8.45 6.95
C PRO A 336 4.66 9.47 7.46
N THR A 337 5.02 9.37 8.74
CA THR A 337 5.97 10.29 9.39
C THR A 337 7.15 9.60 10.05
N ALA A 338 7.00 8.35 10.45
CA ALA A 338 8.05 7.57 11.12
C ALA A 338 7.79 6.06 11.00
N LEU A 339 8.81 5.26 11.28
CA LEU A 339 8.64 3.82 11.53
C LEU A 339 8.09 3.63 12.95
N ARG A 340 7.03 2.86 13.08
CA ARG A 340 6.50 2.43 14.39
C ARG A 340 7.16 1.13 14.83
N ASP A 341 7.10 0.12 13.99
CA ASP A 341 7.69 -1.19 14.24
C ASP A 341 8.12 -1.87 12.94
N VAL A 342 8.98 -2.87 13.08
CA VAL A 342 9.36 -3.78 11.99
C VAL A 342 9.45 -5.20 12.51
N THR A 343 8.72 -6.08 11.84
CA THR A 343 8.66 -7.51 12.15
C THR A 343 9.11 -8.33 10.95
N THR A 344 9.77 -9.45 11.22
CA THR A 344 10.23 -10.38 10.19
C THR A 344 9.72 -11.79 10.50
N ALA A 345 9.48 -12.57 9.47
CA ALA A 345 9.22 -13.99 9.59
C ALA A 345 9.97 -14.73 8.48
N ASP A 346 10.51 -15.90 8.80
CA ASP A 346 11.02 -16.80 7.77
C ASP A 346 9.84 -17.64 7.25
N ASP A 347 9.64 -17.62 5.93
CA ASP A 347 8.58 -18.38 5.30
C ASP A 347 9.13 -19.79 5.07
N GLY A 348 8.40 -20.82 5.52
CA GLY A 348 8.74 -22.22 5.28
C GLY A 348 8.88 -22.56 3.78
N PRO A 349 9.56 -23.67 3.46
CA PRO A 349 9.80 -24.11 2.07
C PRO A 349 8.54 -24.40 1.26
#